data_AF-A0A369M379-F1
#
_entry.id   AF-A0A369M379-F1
#
_cell.length_a   1.000
_cell.length_b   1.000
_cell.length_c   1.000
_cell.angle_alpha   90.00
_cell.angle_beta   90.00
_cell.angle_gamma   90.00
#
_symmetry.space_group_name_H-M   'P 1'
#
loop_
_entity.id
_entity.type
_entity.pdbx_description
1 polymer ?
#
loop_
_entity_poly.entity_id
_entity_poly.type
_entity_poly.pdbx_seq_one_letter_code
_entity_poly.pdbx_strand_id
1 'polypeptide(L)'
;MMKLPSLGIDDVHGNDGELELKNRLKAVRAEAGLSQTDLARLVGVSRQTISAIETGLFNPTAKLALVLCIALDKKFEDLFYFD
;
A
#
# COMPACT_ATOMS: atom_id res chain seq x y z
N MET A 1 -14.85 -23.01 -15.09
CA MET A 1 -13.65 -22.21 -15.38
C MET A 1 -13.84 -20.87 -14.67
N MET A 2 -13.19 -20.68 -13.54
CA MET A 2 -13.36 -19.48 -12.71
C MET A 2 -12.76 -18.29 -13.49
N LYS A 3 -13.57 -17.28 -13.79
CA LYS A 3 -13.09 -16.06 -14.47
C LYS A 3 -12.31 -15.25 -13.44
N LEU A 4 -11.06 -14.92 -13.77
CA LEU A 4 -10.27 -13.97 -13.00
C LEU A 4 -10.93 -12.59 -13.13
N PRO A 5 -11.15 -11.86 -12.02
CA PRO A 5 -11.69 -10.51 -12.08
C PRO A 5 -10.70 -9.60 -12.82
N SER A 6 -11.21 -8.81 -13.76
CA SER A 6 -10.43 -7.80 -14.47
C SER A 6 -10.06 -6.69 -13.50
N LEU A 7 -8.76 -6.53 -13.21
CA LEU A 7 -8.21 -5.37 -12.49
C LEU A 7 -8.35 -4.13 -13.41
N GLY A 8 -9.53 -3.51 -13.39
CA GLY A 8 -9.72 -2.17 -13.92
C GLY A 8 -9.11 -1.17 -12.94
N ILE A 9 -8.08 -0.45 -13.40
CA ILE A 9 -7.65 0.80 -12.80
C ILE A 9 -8.80 1.77 -13.08
N ASP A 10 -9.73 1.98 -12.14
CA ASP A 10 -10.57 3.18 -11.97
C ASP A 10 -11.63 2.89 -10.87
N ASP A 11 -11.57 3.64 -9.76
CA ASP A 11 -12.42 3.53 -8.58
C ASP A 11 -13.93 3.64 -8.89
N VAL A 12 -14.75 2.60 -8.66
CA VAL A 12 -16.19 2.76 -8.30
C VAL A 12 -16.83 1.47 -7.74
N HIS A 13 -17.46 1.62 -6.56
CA HIS A 13 -18.40 0.74 -5.87
C HIS A 13 -18.92 -0.53 -6.60
N GLY A 14 -18.58 -1.71 -6.07
CA GLY A 14 -19.23 -2.98 -6.42
C GLY A 14 -19.26 -3.97 -5.25
N ASN A 15 -20.39 -4.08 -4.57
CA ASN A 15 -20.62 -5.10 -3.54
C ASN A 15 -20.72 -6.49 -4.20
N ASP A 16 -19.59 -7.18 -4.38
CA ASP A 16 -19.47 -8.61 -4.73
C ASP A 16 -18.08 -9.15 -4.33
N GLY A 17 -17.82 -9.48 -3.07
CA GLY A 17 -16.63 -10.27 -2.66
C GLY A 17 -15.26 -9.76 -3.17
N GLU A 18 -15.09 -8.45 -3.27
CA GLU A 18 -13.88 -7.80 -3.79
C GLU A 18 -12.69 -7.98 -2.85
N LEU A 19 -11.59 -8.49 -3.40
CA LEU A 19 -10.29 -8.51 -2.73
C LEU A 19 -9.85 -7.07 -2.48
N GLU A 20 -9.97 -6.61 -1.24
CA GLU A 20 -9.60 -5.25 -0.85
C GLU A 20 -8.13 -5.20 -0.43
N LEU A 21 -7.31 -4.39 -1.09
CA LEU A 21 -5.91 -4.22 -0.71
C LEU A 21 -5.80 -3.46 0.62
N LYS A 22 -5.40 -4.16 1.67
CA LYS A 22 -5.04 -3.61 2.98
C LYS A 22 -3.53 -3.46 3.11
N ASN A 23 -3.11 -2.73 4.13
CA ASN A 23 -1.69 -2.53 4.42
C ASN A 23 -1.36 -2.46 5.92
N ARG A 24 -0.11 -2.80 6.25
CA ARG A 24 0.51 -2.68 7.58
C ARG A 24 1.59 -1.60 7.62
N LEU A 25 1.58 -0.70 6.64
CA LEU A 25 2.68 0.24 6.40
C LEU A 25 3.00 1.09 7.65
N LYS A 26 1.96 1.55 8.36
CA LYS A 26 2.13 2.35 9.58
C LYS A 26 2.89 1.61 10.68
N ALA A 27 2.56 0.33 10.90
CA ALA A 27 3.18 -0.50 11.93
C ALA A 27 4.65 -0.76 11.57
N VAL A 28 4.89 -1.26 10.35
CA VAL A 28 6.23 -1.56 9.85
C VAL A 28 7.13 -0.31 9.83
N ARG A 29 6.59 0.84 9.39
CA ARG A 29 7.33 2.12 9.42
C ARG A 29 7.72 2.50 10.85
N ALA A 30 6.82 2.33 11.81
CA ALA A 30 7.08 2.65 13.21
C ALA A 30 8.11 1.71 13.85
N GLU A 31 8.08 0.41 13.50
CA GLU A 31 9.09 -0.58 13.90
C GLU A 31 10.49 -0.21 13.38
N ALA A 32 10.57 0.37 12.18
CA ALA A 32 11.80 0.91 11.61
C ALA A 32 12.24 2.26 12.23
N GLY A 33 11.49 2.80 13.19
CA GLY A 33 11.80 4.07 13.86
C GLY A 33 11.61 5.31 12.97
N LEU A 34 10.87 5.20 11.87
CA LEU A 34 10.71 6.27 10.88
C LEU A 34 9.43 7.07 11.13
N SER A 35 9.50 8.40 11.00
CA SER A 35 8.28 9.22 10.84
C SER A 35 7.70 9.07 9.43
N GLN A 36 6.44 9.48 9.22
CA GLN A 36 5.85 9.52 7.86
C GLN A 36 6.70 10.39 6.92
N THR A 37 7.26 11.49 7.42
CA THR A 37 8.09 12.41 6.64
C THR A 37 9.42 11.77 6.25
N ASP A 38 10.00 10.95 7.13
CA ASP A 38 11.26 10.26 6.83
C ASP A 38 11.08 9.19 5.76
N LEU A 39 10.04 8.37 5.89
CA LEU A 39 9.70 7.38 4.85
C LEU A 39 9.38 8.06 3.52
N ALA A 40 8.60 9.14 3.54
CA ALA A 40 8.27 9.91 2.34
C ALA A 40 9.52 10.40 1.62
N ARG A 41 10.51 10.92 2.38
CA ARG A 41 11.80 11.36 1.84
C ARG A 41 12.59 10.19 1.23
N LEU A 42 12.63 9.04 1.91
CA LEU A 42 13.34 7.84 1.43
C LEU A 42 12.77 7.31 0.10
N VAL A 43 11.45 7.34 -0.06
CA VAL A 43 10.78 6.79 -1.25
C VAL A 43 10.41 7.84 -2.31
N GLY A 44 10.77 9.12 -2.08
CA GLY A 44 10.59 10.20 -3.06
C GLY A 44 9.14 10.63 -3.27
N VAL A 45 8.32 10.61 -2.22
CA VAL A 45 6.92 11.07 -2.26
C VAL A 45 6.63 12.12 -1.18
N SER A 46 5.40 12.65 -1.16
CA SER A 46 4.96 13.56 -0.10
C SER A 46 4.60 12.82 1.20
N ARG A 47 4.67 13.50 2.35
CA ARG A 47 4.18 12.95 3.64
C ARG A 47 2.70 12.57 3.53
N GLN A 48 1.91 13.36 2.79
CA GLN A 48 0.49 13.14 2.56
C GLN A 48 0.25 11.83 1.81
N THR A 49 1.10 11.49 0.83
CA THR A 49 1.06 10.21 0.12
C THR A 49 1.23 9.03 1.08
N ILE A 50 2.24 9.08 1.95
CA ILE A 50 2.44 8.04 2.98
C ILE A 50 1.21 7.96 3.90
N SER A 51 0.70 9.09 4.36
CA SER A 51 -0.48 9.13 5.22
C SER A 51 -1.71 8.53 4.54
N ALA A 52 -1.96 8.83 3.26
CA ALA A 52 -3.12 8.33 2.52
C ALA A 52 -3.04 6.80 2.31
N ILE A 53 -1.85 6.25 2.07
CA ILE A 53 -1.63 4.81 2.00
C ILE A 53 -1.92 4.19 3.37
N GLU A 54 -1.34 4.71 4.44
CA GLU A 54 -1.53 4.18 5.80
C GLU A 54 -2.98 4.15 6.26
N THR A 55 -3.80 5.09 5.77
CA THR A 55 -5.23 5.16 6.10
C THR A 55 -6.13 4.43 5.10
N GLY A 56 -5.56 3.81 4.06
CA GLY A 56 -6.32 3.15 3.00
C GLY A 56 -7.09 4.08 2.08
N LEU A 57 -6.81 5.40 2.13
CA LEU A 57 -7.42 6.40 1.24
C LEU A 57 -6.81 6.39 -0.16
N PHE A 58 -5.65 5.75 -0.32
CA PHE A 58 -4.95 5.65 -1.59
C PHE A 58 -4.24 4.31 -1.70
N ASN A 59 -4.57 3.54 -2.73
CA ASN A 59 -3.82 2.35 -3.09
C ASN A 59 -2.56 2.76 -3.87
N PRO A 60 -1.36 2.41 -3.39
CA PRO A 60 -0.14 2.73 -4.12
C PRO A 60 -0.10 2.00 -5.46
N THR A 61 0.53 2.63 -6.45
CA THR A 61 0.91 1.90 -7.68
C THR A 61 1.83 0.73 -7.31
N ALA A 62 1.85 -0.33 -8.13
CA ALA A 62 2.74 -1.47 -7.91
C ALA A 62 4.22 -1.04 -7.73
N LYS A 63 4.66 -0.04 -8.50
CA LYS A 63 6.01 0.54 -8.36
C LYS A 63 6.22 1.14 -6.97
N LEU A 64 5.30 1.96 -6.48
CA LEU A 64 5.43 2.58 -5.16
C LEU A 64 5.37 1.53 -4.04
N ALA A 65 4.50 0.52 -4.16
CA ALA A 65 4.43 -0.58 -3.20
C ALA A 65 5.76 -1.34 -3.11
N LEU A 66 6.40 -1.66 -4.25
CA LEU A 66 7.71 -2.30 -4.28
C LEU A 66 8.82 -1.42 -3.71
N VAL A 67 8.81 -0.12 -4.00
CA VAL A 67 9.78 0.83 -3.42
C VAL A 67 9.63 0.89 -1.90
N LEU A 68 8.41 0.87 -1.37
CA LEU A 68 8.15 0.83 0.08
C LEU A 68 8.66 -0.47 0.70
N CYS A 69 8.49 -1.61 0.04
CA CYS A 69 9.02 -2.90 0.48
C CYS A 69 10.56 -2.86 0.61
N ILE A 70 11.25 -2.32 -0.42
CA ILE A 70 12.71 -2.17 -0.42
C ILE A 70 13.16 -1.21 0.68
N ALA A 71 12.50 -0.06 0.83
CA ALA A 71 12.88 0.95 1.81
C ALA A 71 12.73 0.50 3.27
N LEU A 72 11.83 -0.47 3.52
CA LEU A 72 11.55 -1.01 4.85
C LEU A 72 12.16 -2.40 5.08
N ASP A 73 12.89 -2.95 4.09
CA ASP A 73 13.45 -4.31 4.11
C ASP A 73 12.41 -5.38 4.46
N LYS A 74 11.31 -5.39 3.71
CA LYS A 74 10.19 -6.31 3.90
C LYS A 74 9.70 -6.87 2.57
N LYS A 75 9.02 -8.01 2.63
CA LYS A 75 8.32 -8.55 1.47
C LYS A 75 6.99 -7.82 1.23
N PHE A 76 6.41 -8.04 0.06
CA PHE A 76 5.12 -7.44 -0.27
C PHE A 76 4.04 -7.90 0.72
N GLU A 77 3.95 -9.19 0.99
CA GLU A 77 2.95 -9.78 1.91
C GLU A 77 3.09 -9.31 3.37
N ASP A 78 4.26 -8.79 3.76
CA ASP A 78 4.47 -8.22 5.10
C ASP A 78 3.88 -6.80 5.21
N LEU A 79 3.80 -6.07 4.08
CA LEU A 79 3.30 -4.69 4.02
C LEU A 79 1.87 -4.59 3.50
N PHE A 80 1.50 -5.43 2.54
CA PHE A 80 0.27 -5.33 1.76
C PHE A 80 -0.36 -6.70 1.62
N TYR A 81 -1.67 -6.79 1.80
CA TYR A 81 -2.41 -8.05 1.75
C TYR A 81 -3.83 -7.79 1.28
N PHE A 82 -4.51 -8.81 0.76
CA PHE A 82 -5.92 -8.72 0.37
C PHE A 82 -6.77 -9.44 1.41
N ASP A 83 -7.84 -8.79 1.87
CA ASP A 83 -8.92 -9.40 2.66
C ASP A 83 -10.10 -9.80 1.76
#